data_AF-A0A2R6DEV0-F1
#
_entry.id   AF-A0A2R6DEV0-F1
#
_cell.length_a   1.000
_cell.length_b   1.000
_cell.length_c   1.000
_cell.angle_alpha   90.00
_cell.angle_beta   90.00
_cell.angle_gamma   90.00
#
_symmetry.space_group_name_H-M   'P 1'
#
loop_
_entity.id
_entity.type
_entity.pdbx_description
1 polymer ?
#
loop_
_entity_poly.entity_id
_entity_poly.type
_entity_poly.pdbx_seq_one_letter_code
_entity_poly.pdbx_strand_id
1 'polypeptide(L)'
;MADDSPSDGNWGSALRRRFANLAGTDQAGAPGPVHVPAGTVCELISNARRRAVIKHLSTLEDDEATTLGDLARRIAGEEYDIPPEQVSQNQRKSVYISLRQNHLPKLAETEIVVWDKRGGDISRDRSVDAIAALIGLIEEACKGSADDGNDR
;
A
#
# COMPACT_ATOMS: atom_id res chain seq x y z
N MET A 1 -19.48 -29.08 -32.06
CA MET A 1 -18.01 -29.01 -32.16
C MET A 1 -17.64 -27.58 -32.49
N ALA A 2 -17.31 -26.81 -31.46
CA ALA A 2 -16.41 -25.67 -31.49
C ALA A 2 -15.98 -25.50 -30.03
N ASP A 3 -14.73 -25.90 -29.78
CA ASP A 3 -14.01 -25.69 -28.54
C ASP A 3 -13.62 -24.21 -28.51
N ASP A 4 -14.07 -23.48 -27.50
CA ASP A 4 -13.66 -22.09 -27.26
C ASP A 4 -12.96 -22.05 -25.91
N SER A 5 -11.70 -22.46 -25.92
CA SER A 5 -10.77 -22.33 -24.80
C SER A 5 -10.21 -20.90 -24.79
N PRO A 6 -10.43 -20.06 -23.75
CA PRO A 6 -9.84 -18.74 -23.70
C PRO A 6 -8.34 -18.85 -23.39
N SER A 7 -7.55 -18.20 -24.24
CA SER A 7 -6.11 -17.95 -24.13
C SER A 7 -5.63 -17.78 -22.68
N ASP A 8 -4.85 -18.75 -22.20
CA ASP A 8 -4.06 -18.67 -20.97
C ASP A 8 -3.16 -17.43 -21.02
N GLY A 9 -3.58 -16.38 -20.31
CA GLY A 9 -2.86 -15.12 -20.24
C GLY A 9 -1.49 -15.32 -19.60
N ASN A 10 -0.46 -14.83 -20.29
CA ASN A 10 0.96 -14.84 -19.89
C ASN A 10 1.29 -13.89 -18.70
N TRP A 11 0.39 -13.80 -17.72
CA TRP A 11 0.50 -12.95 -16.52
C TRP A 11 1.77 -13.27 -15.73
N GLY A 12 2.16 -14.55 -15.68
CA GLY A 12 3.31 -15.01 -14.91
C GLY A 12 4.65 -14.42 -15.36
N SER A 13 4.90 -14.30 -16.68
CA SER A 13 6.18 -13.77 -17.17
C SER A 13 6.22 -12.23 -17.18
N ALA A 14 5.07 -11.59 -17.43
CA ALA A 14 4.93 -10.14 -17.35
C ALA A 14 5.12 -9.65 -15.91
N LEU A 15 4.50 -10.31 -14.94
CA LEU A 15 4.69 -10.02 -13.52
C LEU A 15 6.13 -10.31 -13.09
N ARG A 16 6.71 -11.47 -13.46
CA ARG A 16 8.12 -11.78 -13.12
C ARG A 16 9.11 -10.76 -13.66
N ARG A 17 8.92 -10.29 -14.90
CA ARG A 17 9.78 -9.25 -15.51
C ARG A 17 9.62 -7.91 -14.80
N ARG A 18 8.39 -7.53 -14.44
CA ARG A 18 8.11 -6.29 -13.68
C ARG A 18 8.71 -6.36 -12.27
N PHE A 19 8.56 -7.48 -11.56
CA PHE A 19 9.19 -7.70 -10.25
C PHE A 19 10.73 -7.69 -10.33
N ALA A 20 11.32 -8.29 -11.37
CA ALA A 20 12.78 -8.27 -11.57
C ALA A 20 13.33 -6.86 -11.85
N ASN A 21 12.58 -6.03 -12.59
CA ASN A 21 12.97 -4.65 -12.86
C ASN A 21 12.78 -3.72 -11.65
N LEU A 22 11.79 -4.00 -10.78
CA LEU A 22 11.61 -3.28 -9.51
C LEU A 22 12.66 -3.66 -8.46
N ALA A 23 13.25 -4.85 -8.57
CA ALA A 23 14.38 -5.32 -7.76
C ALA A 23 15.76 -4.88 -8.29
N GLY A 24 15.80 -4.02 -9.31
CA GLY A 24 17.04 -3.53 -9.91
C GLY A 24 17.65 -2.34 -9.18
N THR A 25 18.48 -2.58 -8.16
CA THR A 25 19.83 -1.99 -8.06
C THR A 25 20.70 -2.85 -7.16
N ASP A 26 21.74 -3.40 -7.77
CA ASP A 26 22.97 -3.80 -7.08
C ASP A 26 23.72 -2.52 -6.68
N GLN A 27 23.40 -2.02 -5.49
CA GLN A 27 24.19 -1.08 -4.68
C GLN A 27 23.94 -1.48 -3.22
N ALA A 28 24.98 -1.45 -2.38
CA ALA A 28 24.90 -1.79 -0.96
C ALA A 28 23.72 -1.07 -0.27
N GLY A 29 22.61 -1.77 -0.05
CA GLY A 29 21.34 -1.16 0.38
C GLY A 29 20.07 -1.73 -0.26
N ALA A 30 20.14 -2.78 -1.08
CA ALA A 30 18.94 -3.44 -1.61
C ALA A 30 17.95 -3.80 -0.47
N PRO A 31 16.65 -3.43 -0.58
CA PRO A 31 15.66 -3.84 0.40
C PRO A 31 15.66 -5.36 0.46
N GLY A 32 16.12 -5.89 1.60
CA GLY A 32 16.24 -7.33 1.80
C GLY A 32 14.91 -8.05 1.55
N PRO A 33 14.93 -9.38 1.36
CA PRO A 33 13.70 -10.14 1.16
C PRO A 33 12.69 -9.81 2.26
N VAL A 34 11.48 -9.43 1.84
CA VAL A 34 10.35 -9.19 2.75
C VAL A 34 10.21 -10.42 3.64
N HIS A 35 10.51 -10.27 4.93
CA HIS A 35 10.51 -11.39 5.88
C HIS A 35 9.08 -11.76 6.33
N VAL A 36 8.07 -11.12 5.76
CA VAL A 36 6.65 -11.34 6.06
C VAL A 36 6.11 -12.43 5.12
N PRO A 37 5.47 -13.49 5.65
CA PRO A 37 4.87 -14.53 4.82
C PRO A 37 3.84 -13.95 3.83
N ALA A 38 3.78 -14.49 2.62
CA ALA A 38 2.89 -13.99 1.58
C ALA A 38 1.41 -13.93 2.02
N GLY A 39 0.94 -14.93 2.77
CA GLY A 39 -0.41 -14.93 3.34
C GLY A 39 -0.66 -13.75 4.27
N THR A 40 0.32 -13.39 5.10
CA THR A 40 0.27 -12.22 5.98
C THR A 40 0.27 -10.93 5.17
N VAL A 41 1.08 -10.82 4.11
CA VAL A 41 1.06 -9.66 3.21
C VAL A 41 -0.33 -9.49 2.59
N CYS A 42 -0.92 -10.56 2.05
CA CYS A 42 -2.28 -10.55 1.50
C CYS A 42 -3.33 -10.10 2.53
N GLU A 43 -3.24 -10.63 3.76
CA GLU A 43 -4.11 -10.22 4.87
C GLU A 43 -3.97 -8.72 5.16
N LEU A 44 -2.74 -8.20 5.21
CA LEU A 44 -2.48 -6.78 5.46
C LEU A 44 -3.07 -5.89 4.38
N ILE A 45 -2.77 -6.17 3.11
CA ILE A 45 -3.17 -5.32 1.98
C ILE A 45 -4.66 -5.44 1.64
N SER A 46 -5.38 -6.42 2.20
CA SER A 46 -6.84 -6.54 2.03
C SER A 46 -7.61 -5.30 2.52
N ASN A 47 -7.07 -4.56 3.49
CA ASN A 47 -7.72 -3.39 4.07
C ASN A 47 -7.23 -2.09 3.40
N ALA A 48 -8.17 -1.27 2.93
CA ALA A 48 -7.87 -0.03 2.22
C ALA A 48 -7.04 0.96 3.04
N ARG A 49 -7.31 1.11 4.35
CA ARG A 49 -6.53 2.00 5.22
C ARG A 49 -5.08 1.52 5.38
N ARG A 50 -4.85 0.21 5.53
CA ARG A 50 -3.48 -0.35 5.58
C ARG A 50 -2.72 -0.07 4.27
N ARG A 51 -3.38 -0.22 3.12
CA ARG A 51 -2.78 0.15 1.82
C ARG A 51 -2.44 1.64 1.75
N ALA A 52 -3.36 2.51 2.18
CA ALA A 52 -3.15 3.95 2.18
C ALA A 52 -1.97 4.37 3.08
N VAL A 53 -1.83 3.76 4.27
CA VAL A 53 -0.67 3.97 5.15
C VAL A 53 0.63 3.56 4.44
N ILE A 54 0.68 2.33 3.91
CA ILE A 54 1.89 1.80 3.25
C ILE A 54 2.29 2.69 2.06
N LYS A 55 1.31 3.07 1.21
CA LYS A 55 1.54 3.95 0.06
C LYS A 55 2.01 5.34 0.47
N HIS A 56 1.53 5.88 1.59
CA HIS A 56 2.00 7.16 2.07
C HIS A 56 3.43 7.08 2.60
N LEU A 57 3.73 6.08 3.42
CA LEU A 57 5.07 5.92 3.98
C LEU A 57 6.10 5.63 2.89
N SER A 58 5.73 4.95 1.81
CA SER A 58 6.62 4.73 0.67
C SER A 58 7.00 6.01 -0.07
N THR A 59 6.27 7.12 0.11
CA THR A 59 6.62 8.43 -0.49
C THR A 59 7.55 9.28 0.36
N LEU A 60 7.79 8.90 1.61
CA LEU A 60 8.67 9.63 2.54
C LEU A 60 10.14 9.26 2.33
N GLU A 61 11.08 10.11 2.71
CA GLU A 61 12.50 9.73 2.76
C GLU A 61 12.78 8.76 3.93
N ASP A 62 13.92 8.05 3.92
CA ASP A 62 14.23 6.98 4.90
C ASP A 62 14.31 7.46 6.35
N ASP A 63 14.74 8.69 6.57
CA ASP A 63 14.84 9.36 7.88
C ASP A 63 13.61 10.22 8.22
N GLU A 64 12.62 10.26 7.33
CA GLU A 64 11.41 11.04 7.51
C GLU A 64 10.34 10.24 8.28
N ALA A 65 9.62 10.94 9.15
CA ALA A 65 8.47 10.43 9.88
C ALA A 65 7.26 11.33 9.66
N THR A 66 6.07 10.72 9.73
CA THR A 66 4.79 11.43 9.74
C THR A 66 4.10 11.23 11.09
N THR A 67 3.20 12.15 11.44
CA THR A 67 2.41 11.98 12.66
C THR A 67 1.14 11.17 12.37
N LEU A 68 0.64 10.44 13.37
CA LEU A 68 -0.67 9.79 13.29
C LEU A 68 -1.80 10.78 12.93
N GLY A 69 -1.70 12.04 13.36
CA GLY A 69 -2.68 13.08 13.06
C GLY A 69 -2.69 13.46 11.58
N ASP A 70 -1.52 13.62 10.98
CA ASP A 70 -1.37 13.98 9.57
C ASP A 70 -1.75 12.81 8.66
N LEU A 71 -1.33 11.60 9.03
CA LEU A 71 -1.73 10.37 8.35
C LEU A 71 -3.25 10.20 8.35
N ALA A 72 -3.89 10.42 9.50
CA ALA A 72 -5.35 10.35 9.61
C ALA A 72 -6.06 11.41 8.75
N ARG A 73 -5.51 12.63 8.66
CA ARG A 73 -6.07 13.69 7.81
C ARG A 73 -5.95 13.31 6.34
N ARG A 74 -4.78 12.86 5.90
CA ARG A 74 -4.53 12.48 4.50
C ARG A 74 -5.43 11.32 4.07
N ILE A 75 -5.47 10.25 4.86
CA ILE A 75 -6.30 9.06 4.58
C ILE A 75 -7.79 9.41 4.60
N ALA A 76 -8.24 10.27 5.51
CA ALA A 76 -9.62 10.76 5.47
C ALA A 76 -9.91 11.55 4.18
N GLY A 77 -8.97 12.39 3.71
CA GLY A 77 -9.11 13.08 2.43
C GLY A 77 -9.29 12.12 1.27
N GLU A 78 -8.47 11.07 1.20
CA GLU A 78 -8.58 10.00 0.19
C GLU A 78 -9.91 9.23 0.29
N GLU A 79 -10.38 8.91 1.50
CA GLU A 79 -11.61 8.13 1.70
C GLU A 79 -12.90 8.91 1.39
N TYR A 80 -12.90 10.21 1.68
CA TYR A 80 -14.06 11.08 1.46
C TYR A 80 -13.98 11.84 0.14
N ASP A 81 -12.94 11.60 -0.66
CA ASP A 81 -12.66 12.30 -1.93
C ASP A 81 -12.68 13.83 -1.79
N ILE A 82 -12.00 14.32 -0.75
CA ILE A 82 -11.90 15.75 -0.45
C ILE A 82 -10.44 16.13 -0.17
N PRO A 83 -10.05 17.40 -0.41
CA PRO A 83 -8.74 17.88 -0.03
C PRO A 83 -8.48 17.70 1.49
N PRO A 84 -7.25 17.35 1.92
CA PRO A 84 -6.92 17.17 3.33
C PRO A 84 -7.29 18.38 4.22
N GLU A 85 -7.24 19.59 3.67
CA GLU A 85 -7.57 20.85 4.33
C GLU A 85 -9.07 20.98 4.64
N GLN A 86 -9.92 20.28 3.89
CA GLN A 86 -11.38 20.28 4.04
C GLN A 86 -11.87 19.13 4.94
N VAL A 87 -10.98 18.23 5.38
CA VAL A 87 -11.33 17.12 6.26
C VAL A 87 -11.82 17.65 7.60
N SER A 88 -13.06 17.32 7.94
CA SER A 88 -13.65 17.70 9.22
C SER A 88 -12.96 17.01 10.39
N GLN A 89 -13.07 17.60 11.58
CA GLN A 89 -12.53 17.00 12.81
C GLN A 89 -13.09 15.59 13.07
N ASN A 90 -14.37 15.36 12.77
CA ASN A 90 -15.01 14.06 12.99
C ASN A 90 -14.49 12.99 12.02
N GLN A 91 -14.34 13.32 10.73
CA GLN A 91 -13.76 12.42 9.73
C GLN A 91 -12.31 12.05 10.12
N ARG A 92 -11.49 13.06 10.42
CA ARG A 92 -10.10 12.83 10.87
C ARG A 92 -10.05 11.98 12.14
N LYS A 93 -10.90 12.28 13.14
CA LYS A 93 -10.93 11.53 14.41
C LYS A 93 -11.32 10.07 14.23
N SER A 94 -12.29 9.79 13.35
CA SER A 94 -12.69 8.42 13.03
C SER A 94 -11.53 7.61 12.44
N VAL A 95 -10.84 8.16 11.44
CA VAL A 95 -9.66 7.53 10.84
C VAL A 95 -8.53 7.39 11.85
N TYR A 96 -8.23 8.43 12.64
CA TYR A 96 -7.21 8.42 13.69
C TYR A 96 -7.40 7.26 14.67
N ILE A 97 -8.63 7.10 15.20
CA ILE A 97 -8.94 6.02 16.16
C ILE A 97 -8.74 4.66 15.50
N SER A 98 -9.24 4.48 14.28
CA SER A 98 -9.09 3.23 13.53
C SER A 98 -7.63 2.90 13.24
N LEU A 99 -6.83 3.88 12.81
CA LEU A 99 -5.39 3.71 12.57
C LEU A 99 -4.69 3.24 13.82
N ARG A 100 -4.94 3.91 14.95
CA ARG A 100 -4.33 3.61 16.23
C ARG A 100 -4.68 2.22 16.77
N GLN A 101 -5.94 1.82 16.64
CA GLN A 101 -6.45 0.59 17.27
C GLN A 101 -6.27 -0.65 16.40
N ASN A 102 -6.42 -0.52 15.08
CA ASN A 102 -6.55 -1.67 14.19
C ASN A 102 -5.43 -1.79 13.17
N HIS A 103 -4.96 -0.67 12.62
CA HIS A 103 -4.08 -0.70 11.45
C HIS A 103 -2.60 -0.66 11.84
N LEU A 104 -2.18 0.35 12.60
CA LEU A 104 -0.78 0.53 12.99
C LEU A 104 -0.25 -0.59 13.88
N PRO A 105 -0.99 -1.15 14.86
CA PRO A 105 -0.51 -2.31 15.61
C PRO A 105 -0.11 -3.46 14.71
N LYS A 106 -0.95 -3.80 13.71
CA LYS A 106 -0.71 -4.94 12.83
C LYS A 106 0.42 -4.69 11.82
N LEU A 107 0.56 -3.46 11.33
CA LEU A 107 1.67 -3.07 10.46
C LEU A 107 3.00 -3.05 11.21
N ALA A 108 3.01 -2.62 12.47
CA ALA A 108 4.21 -2.61 13.31
C ALA A 108 4.64 -4.03 13.73
N GLU A 109 3.68 -4.91 14.05
CA GLU A 109 3.93 -6.33 14.34
C GLU A 109 4.63 -7.09 13.20
N THR A 110 4.54 -6.56 11.97
CA THR A 110 5.09 -7.19 10.76
C THR A 110 6.33 -6.48 10.23
N GLU A 111 6.89 -5.52 10.98
CA GLU A 111 8.09 -4.76 10.58
C GLU A 111 7.94 -4.09 9.20
N ILE A 112 6.72 -3.62 8.92
CA ILE A 112 6.44 -2.84 7.70
C ILE A 112 6.52 -1.35 8.01
N VAL A 113 6.15 -0.97 9.23
CA VAL A 113 6.20 0.41 9.73
C VAL A 113 6.81 0.41 11.11
N VAL A 114 7.53 1.48 11.44
CA VAL A 114 7.93 1.78 12.81
C VAL A 114 6.93 2.77 13.37
N TRP A 115 6.34 2.47 14.52
CA TRP A 115 5.33 3.33 15.15
C TRP A 115 5.62 3.53 16.63
N ASP A 116 5.92 4.77 17.02
CA ASP A 116 5.97 5.17 18.42
C ASP A 116 4.55 5.37 18.96
N LYS A 117 4.09 4.41 19.77
CA LYS A 117 2.76 4.44 20.41
C LYS A 117 2.57 5.62 21.38
N ARG A 118 3.67 6.21 21.89
CA ARG A 118 3.67 7.32 22.85
C ARG A 118 3.76 8.66 22.14
N GLY A 119 4.76 8.86 21.27
CA GLY A 119 4.96 10.07 20.49
C GLY A 119 3.97 10.25 19.34
N GLY A 120 3.49 9.15 18.76
CA GLY A 120 2.57 9.16 17.62
C GLY A 120 3.26 9.24 16.26
N ASP A 121 4.59 9.25 16.25
CA ASP A 121 5.41 9.27 15.04
C ASP A 121 5.43 7.91 14.36
N ILE A 122 5.35 7.93 13.04
CA ILE A 122 5.24 6.77 12.17
C ILE A 122 6.24 6.95 11.05
N SER A 123 7.14 5.99 10.88
CA SER A 123 8.10 5.97 9.79
C SER A 123 8.06 4.64 9.05
N ARG A 124 8.70 4.64 7.89
CA ARG A 124 8.90 3.47 7.04
C ARG A 124 9.90 2.48 7.65
N ASP A 125 9.71 1.20 7.35
CA ASP A 125 10.69 0.12 7.60
C ASP A 125 11.12 -0.47 6.24
N ARG A 126 12.10 -1.39 6.23
CA ARG A 126 12.72 -2.00 5.05
C ARG A 126 11.75 -2.62 4.04
N SER A 127 10.56 -3.03 4.50
CA SER A 127 9.59 -3.75 3.67
C SER A 127 8.55 -2.85 3.01
N VAL A 128 8.48 -1.56 3.35
CA VAL A 128 7.39 -0.66 2.90
C VAL A 128 7.39 -0.51 1.37
N ASP A 129 8.55 -0.35 0.74
CA ASP A 129 8.66 -0.15 -0.73
C ASP A 129 8.19 -1.36 -1.52
N ALA A 130 8.69 -2.54 -1.14
CA ALA A 130 8.37 -3.78 -1.83
C ALA A 130 6.85 -4.05 -1.77
N ILE A 131 6.21 -3.77 -0.63
CA ILE A 131 4.77 -3.97 -0.45
C ILE A 131 3.97 -2.87 -1.16
N ALA A 132 4.43 -1.61 -1.14
CA ALA A 132 3.81 -0.53 -1.88
C ALA A 132 3.81 -0.80 -3.40
N ALA A 133 4.92 -1.29 -3.94
CA ALA A 133 5.03 -1.71 -5.34
C ALA A 133 4.06 -2.84 -5.68
N LEU A 134 3.95 -3.86 -4.81
CA LEU A 134 2.96 -4.94 -4.96
C LEU A 134 1.52 -4.40 -4.96
N ILE A 135 1.19 -3.48 -4.05
CA ILE A 135 -0.14 -2.84 -4.01
C ILE A 135 -0.42 -2.14 -5.34
N GLY A 136 0.53 -1.36 -5.86
CA GLY A 136 0.37 -0.67 -7.14
C GLY A 136 0.08 -1.63 -8.30
N LEU A 137 0.81 -2.75 -8.37
CA LEU A 137 0.58 -3.79 -9.39
C LEU A 137 -0.82 -4.43 -9.29
N ILE A 138 -1.28 -4.70 -8.07
CA ILE A 138 -2.63 -5.27 -7.85
C ILE A 138 -3.69 -4.24 -8.25
N GLU A 139 -3.55 -2.98 -7.84
CA GLU A 139 -4.49 -1.91 -8.19
C GLU A 139 -4.54 -1.67 -9.71
N GLU A 140 -3.41 -1.71 -10.41
CA GLU A 140 -3.35 -1.64 -11.89
C GLU A 140 -4.07 -2.82 -12.54
N ALA A 141 -3.76 -4.04 -12.11
CA ALA A 141 -4.37 -5.26 -12.64
C ALA A 141 -5.89 -5.26 -12.47
N CYS A 142 -6.39 -4.75 -11.33
CA CYS A 142 -7.82 -4.64 -11.08
C CYS A 142 -8.51 -3.51 -11.87
N LYS A 143 -7.77 -2.51 -12.35
CA LYS A 143 -8.31 -1.42 -13.20
C LYS A 143 -8.44 -1.84 -14.68
N GLY A 144 -7.66 -2.82 -15.13
CA GLY A 144 -7.50 -3.24 -16.53
C GLY A 144 -8.68 -3.97 -17.19
N SER A 145 -9.91 -3.77 -16.75
CA SER A 145 -11.12 -4.34 -17.37
C SER A 145 -12.26 -3.33 -17.56
N ALA A 146 -12.04 -2.05 -17.25
CA ALA A 146 -13.08 -1.00 -17.28
C ALA A 146 -12.99 -0.02 -18.46
N ASP A 147 -12.07 -0.22 -19.40
CA ASP A 147 -11.85 0.70 -20.53
C ASP A 147 -11.87 -0.03 -21.88
N ASP A 148 -13.01 -0.65 -22.19
CA ASP A 148 -13.31 -1.09 -23.55
C ASP A 148 -14.82 -0.93 -23.79
N GLY A 149 -15.20 0.20 -24.40
CA GLY A 149 -16.55 0.40 -24.96
C GLY A 149 -17.39 1.52 -24.37
N ASN A 150 -17.00 2.78 -24.57
CA ASN A 150 -17.96 3.84 -24.90
C ASN A 150 -17.26 5.00 -25.65
N ASP A 151 -16.95 4.77 -26.92
CA ASP A 151 -16.96 5.84 -27.91
C ASP A 151 -18.11 5.55 -28.88
N ARG A 152 -19.04 6.50 -28.96
CA ARG A 152 -20.18 6.54 -29.87
C ARG A 152 -19.83 7.32 -31.12
#